data_AF-A0A031IDP4-F1
#
_entry.id   AF-A0A031IDP4-F1
#
_cell.length_a   1.000
_cell.length_b   1.000
_cell.length_c   1.000
_cell.angle_alpha   90.00
_cell.angle_beta   90.00
_cell.angle_gamma   90.00
#
_symmetry.space_group_name_H-M   'P 1'
#
loop_
_entity.id
_entity.type
_entity.pdbx_description
1 polymer ?
#
loop_
_entity_poly.entity_id
_entity_poly.type
_entity_poly.pdbx_seq_one_letter_code
_entity_poly.pdbx_strand_id
1 'polypeptide(L)'
;MHRSLQALQFYTSHSKEDIARLHERIRSSLASTESLTDTMIRITGQPPLIPYDEDTVTVDEWNAFLAGKHHATLADFYGTLVARPILDEDGPLPDEEKEPLPTLSRSHREPEPKRRKKEKSIKHARAKRPLPWGWIALLILCFLLGASGTYVYSTYFADSADTTPKATVEKPVTVEKTKEKKPKATTAIEDVLYVKTRSSNIYGEEAMTTLLYEADFGDGYRIVKNRDGVTEIELSDNLTGFIKTSDTTKRLEGEPLADETLLTWANDNLDTSFVTGTLIDLIGKSGEELNSLYGPPDRTYPVNGRYPDNLHQYWFYGNHFFILKDNKVTAIDWTNTTITNEQLASLAPLQLETESTGLVTSNSYRLQRFAKDGTISRIRLAEQSF
;
A
#
# COMPACT_ATOMS: atom_id res chain seq x y z
N MET A 1 -1.71 2.75 -9.61
CA MET A 1 -2.34 1.68 -10.43
C MET A 1 -2.51 2.15 -11.87
N HIS A 2 -2.27 1.29 -12.85
CA HIS A 2 -2.47 1.62 -14.27
C HIS A 2 -3.96 1.91 -14.52
N ARG A 3 -4.30 3.00 -15.20
CA ARG A 3 -5.69 3.52 -15.35
C ARG A 3 -6.66 2.52 -15.99
N SER A 4 -6.13 1.68 -16.87
CA SER A 4 -6.82 0.54 -17.49
C SER A 4 -7.17 -0.58 -16.51
N LEU A 5 -6.40 -0.73 -15.42
CA LEU A 5 -6.60 -1.77 -14.41
C LEU A 5 -7.78 -1.44 -13.50
N GLN A 6 -8.02 -0.16 -13.18
CA GLN A 6 -9.18 0.28 -12.39
C GLN A 6 -10.49 0.09 -13.16
N ALA A 7 -10.51 0.46 -14.45
CA ALA A 7 -11.63 0.15 -15.34
C ALA A 7 -11.89 -1.36 -15.37
N LEU A 8 -10.86 -2.18 -15.57
CA LEU A 8 -10.99 -3.63 -15.63
C LEU A 8 -11.48 -4.23 -14.30
N GLN A 9 -10.97 -3.75 -13.17
CA GLN A 9 -11.46 -4.13 -11.83
C GLN A 9 -12.93 -3.80 -11.66
N PHE A 10 -13.40 -2.63 -12.10
CA PHE A 10 -14.81 -2.26 -12.06
C PHE A 10 -15.67 -3.24 -12.86
N TYR A 11 -15.26 -3.58 -14.09
CA TYR A 11 -15.96 -4.57 -14.93
C TYR A 11 -15.99 -5.99 -14.33
N THR A 12 -15.02 -6.35 -13.49
CA THR A 12 -14.96 -7.67 -12.82
C THR A 12 -15.70 -7.73 -11.48
N SER A 13 -15.93 -6.58 -10.85
CA SER A 13 -16.52 -6.48 -9.51
C SER A 13 -18.01 -6.10 -9.51
N HIS A 14 -18.52 -5.58 -10.62
CA HIS A 14 -19.90 -5.12 -10.75
C HIS A 14 -20.71 -5.99 -11.72
N SER A 15 -22.03 -6.04 -11.53
CA SER A 15 -22.91 -6.77 -12.44
C SER A 15 -23.00 -6.07 -13.80
N LYS A 16 -23.43 -6.79 -14.84
CA LYS A 16 -23.62 -6.19 -16.18
C LYS A 16 -24.66 -5.08 -16.13
N GLU A 17 -25.68 -5.25 -15.30
CA GLU A 17 -26.75 -4.28 -15.07
C GLU A 17 -26.21 -3.00 -14.43
N ASP A 18 -25.31 -3.09 -13.45
CA ASP A 18 -24.71 -1.93 -12.77
C ASP A 18 -23.78 -1.16 -13.71
N ILE A 19 -22.99 -1.88 -14.51
CA ILE A 19 -22.09 -1.28 -15.51
C ILE A 19 -22.90 -0.57 -16.59
N ALA A 20 -23.95 -1.20 -17.11
CA ALA A 20 -24.84 -0.59 -18.10
C ALA A 20 -25.53 0.67 -17.53
N ARG A 21 -25.94 0.63 -16.25
CA ARG A 21 -26.54 1.79 -15.57
C ARG A 21 -25.55 2.94 -15.44
N LEU A 22 -24.29 2.65 -15.09
CA LEU A 22 -23.26 3.69 -15.02
C LEU A 22 -23.02 4.37 -16.37
N HIS A 23 -22.93 3.59 -17.44
CA HIS A 23 -22.74 4.14 -18.79
C HIS A 23 -23.90 5.02 -19.23
N GLU A 24 -25.14 4.66 -18.86
CA GLU A 24 -26.32 5.48 -19.14
C GLU A 24 -26.34 6.78 -18.31
N ARG A 25 -25.84 6.75 -17.08
CA ARG A 25 -25.66 7.95 -16.24
C ARG A 25 -24.63 8.91 -16.84
N ILE A 26 -23.49 8.38 -17.31
CA ILE A 26 -22.48 9.19 -18.01
C ILE A 26 -23.08 9.79 -19.29
N ARG A 27 -23.77 8.97 -20.09
CA ARG A 27 -24.41 9.39 -21.35
C ARG A 27 -25.44 10.50 -21.13
N SER A 28 -26.33 10.35 -20.16
CA SER A 28 -27.36 11.35 -19.83
C SER A 28 -26.78 12.65 -19.28
N SER A 29 -25.71 12.56 -18.48
CA SER A 29 -25.01 13.75 -17.98
C SER A 29 -24.32 14.53 -19.11
N LEU A 30 -23.60 13.83 -19.99
CA LEU A 30 -22.92 14.43 -21.14
C LEU A 30 -23.92 15.06 -22.12
N ALA A 31 -25.11 14.47 -22.30
CA ALA A 31 -26.17 15.05 -23.13
C ALA A 31 -26.67 16.42 -22.62
N SER A 32 -26.46 16.73 -21.33
CA SER A 32 -26.92 17.98 -20.70
C SER A 32 -25.82 19.02 -20.48
N THR A 33 -24.58 18.58 -20.29
CA THR A 33 -23.47 19.46 -19.89
C THR A 33 -22.34 19.50 -20.91
N GLU A 34 -22.19 18.45 -21.73
CA GLU A 34 -21.03 18.20 -22.58
C GLU A 34 -19.67 18.27 -21.84
N SER A 35 -19.65 18.35 -20.50
CA SER A 35 -18.44 18.51 -19.69
C SER A 35 -18.14 17.24 -18.89
N LEU A 36 -16.90 16.76 -18.98
CA LEU A 36 -16.38 15.64 -18.19
C LEU A 36 -16.25 16.01 -16.71
N THR A 37 -15.82 17.23 -16.40
CA THR A 37 -15.71 17.75 -15.03
C THR A 37 -17.08 17.79 -14.36
N ASP A 38 -18.09 18.36 -15.02
CA ASP A 38 -19.45 18.44 -14.45
C ASP A 38 -20.07 17.04 -14.32
N THR A 39 -19.80 16.15 -15.27
CA THR A 39 -20.27 14.77 -15.22
C THR A 39 -19.62 13.99 -14.07
N MET A 40 -18.32 14.19 -13.81
CA MET A 40 -17.62 13.61 -12.67
C MET A 40 -18.24 14.07 -11.34
N ILE A 41 -18.48 15.38 -11.21
CA ILE A 41 -19.11 15.97 -10.00
C ILE A 41 -20.52 15.41 -9.83
N ARG A 42 -21.32 15.30 -10.89
CA ARG A 42 -22.70 14.80 -10.81
C ARG A 42 -22.76 13.32 -10.41
N ILE A 43 -21.79 12.51 -10.83
CA ILE A 43 -21.80 11.06 -10.58
C ILE A 43 -21.13 10.70 -9.24
N THR A 44 -20.10 11.44 -8.83
CA THR A 44 -19.27 11.11 -7.65
C THR A 44 -19.35 12.14 -6.52
N GLY A 45 -19.94 13.31 -6.77
CA GLY A 45 -19.96 14.44 -5.83
C GLY A 45 -18.62 15.19 -5.71
N GLN A 46 -17.61 14.78 -6.47
CA GLN A 46 -16.25 15.30 -6.35
C GLN A 46 -15.70 15.77 -7.70
N PRO A 47 -15.05 16.95 -7.78
CA PRO A 47 -14.36 17.38 -8.99
C PRO A 47 -13.14 16.50 -9.28
N PRO A 48 -12.67 16.43 -10.54
CA PRO A 48 -11.43 15.76 -10.85
C PRO A 48 -10.26 16.45 -10.14
N LEU A 49 -9.31 15.68 -9.62
CA LEU A 49 -8.13 16.21 -8.90
C LEU A 49 -7.18 16.97 -9.83
N ILE A 50 -7.18 16.58 -11.11
CA ILE A 50 -6.44 17.21 -12.19
C ILE A 50 -7.48 17.55 -13.27
N PRO A 51 -7.53 18.80 -13.79
CA PRO A 51 -8.41 19.15 -14.90
C PRO A 51 -8.15 18.26 -16.11
N TYR A 52 -9.20 17.94 -16.86
CA TYR A 52 -9.05 17.20 -18.13
C TYR A 52 -8.38 18.09 -19.17
N ASP A 53 -7.47 17.51 -19.96
CA ASP A 53 -6.86 18.19 -21.12
C ASP A 53 -7.92 18.64 -22.13
N GLU A 54 -9.01 17.87 -22.23
CA GLU A 54 -10.19 18.17 -23.03
C GLU A 54 -11.45 17.93 -22.19
N ASP A 55 -12.07 19.01 -21.70
CA ASP A 55 -13.24 18.89 -20.82
C ASP A 55 -14.55 18.71 -21.59
N THR A 56 -14.63 19.23 -22.81
CA THR A 56 -15.83 19.16 -23.65
C THR A 56 -15.85 17.89 -24.50
N VAL A 57 -16.82 17.00 -24.26
CA VAL A 57 -16.98 15.74 -25.01
C VAL A 57 -18.45 15.47 -25.32
N THR A 58 -18.74 15.07 -26.56
CA THR A 58 -20.09 14.76 -27.02
C THR A 58 -20.52 13.33 -26.66
N VAL A 59 -21.84 13.10 -26.67
CA VAL A 59 -22.42 11.76 -26.48
C VAL A 59 -21.96 10.77 -27.57
N ASP A 60 -21.73 11.26 -28.79
CA ASP A 60 -21.27 10.42 -29.90
C ASP A 60 -19.82 9.95 -29.71
N GLU A 61 -18.96 10.80 -29.16
CA GLU A 61 -17.58 10.45 -28.81
C GLU A 61 -17.53 9.44 -27.66
N TRP A 62 -18.42 9.59 -26.68
CA TRP A 62 -18.60 8.61 -25.62
C TRP A 62 -19.05 7.24 -26.16
N ASN A 63 -20.05 7.20 -27.04
CA ASN A 63 -20.50 5.96 -27.66
C ASN A 63 -19.42 5.31 -28.53
N ALA A 64 -18.63 6.12 -29.26
CA ALA A 64 -17.51 5.63 -30.05
C ALA A 64 -16.39 5.04 -29.18
N PHE A 65 -16.14 5.65 -28.00
CA PHE A 65 -15.21 5.12 -27.00
C PHE A 65 -15.67 3.76 -26.45
N LEU A 66 -16.95 3.61 -26.12
CA LEU A 66 -17.53 2.32 -25.69
C LEU A 66 -17.48 1.25 -26.78
N ALA A 67 -17.54 1.65 -28.05
CA ALA A 67 -17.35 0.74 -29.20
C ALA A 67 -15.89 0.34 -29.45
N GLY A 68 -14.94 0.82 -28.64
CA GLY A 68 -13.52 0.45 -28.68
C GLY A 68 -12.63 1.45 -29.44
N LYS A 69 -13.13 2.63 -29.80
CA LYS A 69 -12.28 3.70 -30.35
C LYS A 69 -11.41 4.28 -29.24
N HIS A 70 -10.10 4.33 -29.47
CA HIS A 70 -9.17 4.89 -28.49
C HIS A 70 -9.42 6.39 -28.29
N HIS A 71 -9.58 6.81 -27.03
CA HIS A 71 -9.71 8.21 -26.62
C HIS A 71 -9.05 8.38 -25.26
N ALA A 72 -7.91 9.08 -25.21
CA ALA A 72 -7.08 9.15 -24.00
C ALA A 72 -7.82 9.84 -22.84
N THR A 73 -8.45 10.99 -23.10
CA THR A 73 -9.19 11.75 -22.09
C THR A 73 -10.39 10.99 -21.51
N LEU A 74 -11.15 10.29 -22.35
CA LEU A 74 -12.28 9.45 -21.89
C LEU A 74 -11.81 8.22 -21.10
N ALA A 75 -10.68 7.63 -21.46
CA ALA A 75 -10.09 6.54 -20.68
C ALA A 75 -9.63 7.03 -19.30
N ASP A 76 -9.04 8.22 -19.22
CA ASP A 76 -8.61 8.85 -17.97
C ASP A 76 -9.82 9.26 -17.10
N PHE A 77 -10.84 9.86 -17.71
CA PHE A 77 -12.10 10.19 -17.08
C PHE A 77 -12.75 8.93 -16.50
N TYR A 78 -12.94 7.88 -17.30
CA TYR A 78 -13.62 6.67 -16.87
C TYR A 78 -12.84 5.92 -15.78
N GLY A 79 -11.51 5.79 -15.92
CA GLY A 79 -10.67 5.17 -14.91
C GLY A 79 -10.72 5.90 -13.56
N THR A 80 -10.71 7.24 -13.61
CA THR A 80 -10.83 8.07 -12.40
C THR A 80 -12.23 7.97 -11.79
N LEU A 81 -13.28 7.88 -12.62
CA LEU A 81 -14.67 7.87 -12.17
C LEU A 81 -14.99 6.58 -11.42
N VAL A 82 -14.58 5.44 -11.96
CA VAL A 82 -14.85 4.13 -11.35
C VAL A 82 -13.99 3.84 -10.12
N ALA A 83 -12.91 4.59 -9.93
CA ALA A 83 -12.06 4.51 -8.74
C ALA A 83 -12.65 5.26 -7.54
N ARG A 84 -13.76 5.99 -7.72
CA ARG A 84 -14.41 6.79 -6.69
C ARG A 84 -15.74 6.19 -6.26
N PRO A 85 -16.20 6.47 -5.03
CA PRO A 85 -17.56 6.16 -4.62
C PRO A 85 -18.56 6.83 -5.57
N ILE A 86 -19.31 6.02 -6.31
CA ILE A 86 -20.41 6.51 -7.15
C ILE A 86 -21.58 6.82 -6.24
N LEU A 87 -22.15 8.02 -6.36
CA LEU A 87 -23.32 8.40 -5.58
C LEU A 87 -24.48 7.47 -5.91
N ASP A 88 -25.12 6.92 -4.88
CA ASP A 88 -26.37 6.18 -4.99
C ASP A 88 -27.42 7.07 -5.65
N GLU A 89 -28.25 6.50 -6.50
CA GLU A 89 -29.39 7.23 -7.07
C GLU A 89 -30.28 7.69 -5.91
N ASP A 90 -30.32 9.01 -5.66
CA ASP A 90 -31.52 9.58 -5.08
C ASP A 90 -32.67 9.11 -5.97
N GLY A 91 -33.67 8.47 -5.34
CA GLY A 91 -34.84 7.93 -6.01
C GLY A 91 -35.51 8.96 -6.93
N PRO A 92 -36.50 8.53 -7.74
CA PRO A 92 -36.99 9.27 -8.90
C PRO A 92 -37.18 10.75 -8.58
N LEU A 93 -36.61 11.60 -9.45
CA LEU A 93 -36.76 13.05 -9.44
C LEU A 93 -38.20 13.41 -8.99
N PRO A 94 -38.39 14.19 -7.93
CA PRO A 94 -39.70 14.81 -7.74
C PRO A 94 -39.97 15.61 -9.00
N ASP A 95 -41.15 15.39 -9.58
CA ASP A 95 -41.67 16.20 -10.69
C ASP A 95 -41.38 17.68 -10.41
N GLU A 96 -41.06 18.43 -11.45
CA GLU A 96 -40.90 19.90 -11.42
C GLU A 96 -42.16 20.57 -10.85
N GLU A 97 -42.31 20.56 -9.52
CA GLU A 97 -43.27 21.36 -8.80
C GLU A 97 -42.60 22.68 -8.43
N LYS A 98 -42.81 23.64 -9.35
CA LYS A 98 -42.73 25.09 -9.17
C LYS A 98 -42.54 25.53 -7.71
N GLU A 99 -41.43 26.20 -7.43
CA GLU A 99 -41.27 27.01 -6.23
C GLU A 99 -42.48 27.93 -6.03
N PRO A 100 -43.02 28.02 -4.80
CA PRO A 100 -43.62 29.25 -4.32
C PRO A 100 -42.75 29.86 -3.22
N LEU A 101 -42.41 31.13 -3.46
CA LEU A 101 -41.67 32.07 -2.62
C LEU A 101 -42.06 32.08 -1.12
N PRO A 102 -41.16 32.54 -0.23
CA PRO A 102 -41.37 32.47 1.21
C PRO A 102 -42.39 33.52 1.66
N THR A 103 -43.34 33.12 2.50
CA THR A 103 -44.15 34.05 3.28
C THR A 103 -43.94 33.81 4.77
N LEU A 104 -43.46 34.85 5.44
CA LEU A 104 -43.36 34.96 6.90
C LEU A 104 -44.77 35.04 7.51
N SER A 105 -45.08 34.21 8.51
CA SER A 105 -45.88 34.66 9.66
C SER A 105 -45.90 33.74 10.88
N ARG A 106 -45.71 34.42 12.01
CA ARG A 106 -45.74 34.09 13.44
C ARG A 106 -46.86 33.18 13.97
N SER A 107 -46.51 32.54 15.10
CA SER A 107 -47.34 32.14 16.27
C SER A 107 -48.36 31.02 16.01
N HIS A 108 -48.60 30.01 16.86
CA HIS A 108 -48.79 30.05 18.31
C HIS A 108 -48.87 28.60 18.89
N ARG A 109 -48.33 28.39 20.11
CA ARG A 109 -48.62 27.35 21.16
C ARG A 109 -48.88 25.87 20.79
N GLU A 110 -48.11 25.00 21.46
CA GLU A 110 -48.54 23.68 21.97
C GLU A 110 -49.50 23.81 23.18
N PRO A 111 -50.32 22.78 23.48
CA PRO A 111 -49.90 21.75 24.45
C PRO A 111 -50.25 20.28 24.11
N GLU A 112 -49.38 19.38 24.57
CA GLU A 112 -49.44 17.91 24.75
C GLU A 112 -50.74 17.31 25.39
N PRO A 113 -50.85 15.97 25.66
CA PRO A 113 -50.51 14.78 24.86
C PRO A 113 -51.63 13.69 24.93
N LYS A 114 -51.66 12.70 24.01
CA LYS A 114 -52.42 11.44 24.24
C LYS A 114 -51.66 10.18 23.77
N ARG A 115 -51.30 9.36 24.77
CA ARG A 115 -50.90 7.95 24.70
C ARG A 115 -51.83 7.10 23.81
N ARG A 116 -51.25 6.19 23.01
CA ARG A 116 -51.74 4.80 22.83
C ARG A 116 -50.62 3.85 22.37
N LYS A 117 -50.73 2.61 22.86
CA LYS A 117 -49.78 1.48 22.81
C LYS A 117 -49.95 0.61 21.55
N LYS A 118 -48.97 -0.29 21.37
CA LYS A 118 -48.84 -1.49 20.50
C LYS A 118 -48.24 -1.18 19.12
N GLU A 119 -47.32 -1.97 18.57
CA GLU A 119 -47.10 -3.41 18.71
C GLU A 119 -45.65 -3.78 18.32
N LYS A 120 -45.05 -4.75 19.01
CA LYS A 120 -43.76 -5.35 18.63
C LYS A 120 -43.97 -6.23 17.39
N SER A 121 -43.14 -6.08 16.36
CA SER A 121 -42.90 -7.16 15.39
C SER A 121 -41.41 -7.50 15.35
N ILE A 122 -41.07 -8.65 15.94
CA ILE A 122 -39.81 -9.35 15.73
C ILE A 122 -39.84 -9.87 14.28
N LYS A 123 -38.79 -9.59 13.49
CA LYS A 123 -38.57 -10.26 12.20
C LYS A 123 -37.28 -11.07 12.22
N HIS A 124 -37.39 -12.21 11.55
CA HIS A 124 -36.65 -13.45 11.67
C HIS A 124 -35.18 -13.40 11.22
N ALA A 125 -34.41 -14.32 11.80
CA ALA A 125 -33.10 -14.79 11.35
C ALA A 125 -33.11 -15.17 9.86
N ARG A 126 -32.12 -14.69 9.10
CA ARG A 126 -31.88 -15.07 7.70
C ARG A 126 -30.92 -16.26 7.63
N ALA A 127 -31.34 -17.28 6.89
CA ALA A 127 -30.64 -18.54 6.67
C ALA A 127 -29.37 -18.38 5.81
N LYS A 128 -28.33 -19.18 6.13
CA LYS A 128 -27.11 -19.34 5.32
C LYS A 128 -27.44 -20.12 4.03
N ARG A 129 -27.07 -19.58 2.86
CA ARG A 129 -27.15 -20.29 1.57
C ARG A 129 -25.91 -21.17 1.37
N PRO A 130 -26.02 -22.36 0.74
CA PRO A 130 -24.87 -23.23 0.47
C PRO A 130 -24.06 -22.73 -0.74
N LEU A 131 -22.73 -22.84 -0.66
CA LEU A 131 -21.82 -22.51 -1.77
C LEU A 131 -22.03 -23.46 -2.96
N PRO A 132 -22.08 -22.96 -4.21
CA PRO A 132 -22.23 -23.78 -5.40
C PRO A 132 -20.89 -24.45 -5.77
N TRP A 133 -20.87 -25.78 -5.67
CA TRP A 133 -19.73 -26.67 -5.97
C TRP A 133 -19.08 -26.47 -7.36
N GLY A 134 -19.76 -25.82 -8.30
CA GLY A 134 -19.22 -25.51 -9.63
C GLY A 134 -18.04 -24.53 -9.62
N TRP A 135 -17.94 -23.64 -8.63
CA TRP A 135 -16.85 -22.65 -8.54
C TRP A 135 -15.51 -23.27 -8.11
N ILE A 136 -15.55 -24.34 -7.32
CA ILE A 136 -14.35 -25.04 -6.87
C ILE A 136 -13.72 -25.82 -8.04
N ALA A 137 -14.53 -26.39 -8.93
CA ALA A 137 -14.05 -27.08 -10.12
C ALA A 137 -13.37 -26.14 -11.13
N LEU A 138 -13.87 -24.91 -11.29
CA LEU A 138 -13.27 -23.89 -12.16
C LEU A 138 -11.91 -23.42 -11.63
N LEU A 139 -11.78 -23.22 -10.31
CA LEU A 139 -10.52 -22.84 -9.68
C LEU A 139 -9.43 -23.91 -9.85
N ILE A 140 -9.80 -25.20 -9.78
CA ILE A 140 -8.86 -26.31 -10.00
C ILE A 140 -8.41 -26.37 -11.47
N LEU A 141 -9.29 -26.09 -12.43
CA LEU A 141 -8.95 -26.07 -13.85
C LEU A 141 -8.00 -24.92 -14.21
N CYS A 142 -8.24 -23.71 -13.67
CA CYS A 142 -7.36 -22.55 -13.87
C CYS A 142 -5.96 -22.77 -13.26
N PHE A 143 -5.88 -23.44 -12.11
CA PHE A 143 -4.60 -23.79 -11.48
C PHE A 143 -3.79 -24.81 -12.31
N LEU A 144 -4.45 -25.79 -12.94
CA LEU A 144 -3.80 -26.77 -13.81
C LEU A 144 -3.34 -26.17 -15.16
N LEU A 145 -4.08 -25.19 -15.69
CA LEU A 145 -3.69 -24.44 -16.90
C LEU A 145 -2.52 -23.46 -16.64
N GLY A 146 -2.47 -22.83 -15.46
CA GLY A 146 -1.36 -21.96 -15.07
C GLY A 146 -0.04 -22.72 -14.90
N ALA A 147 -0.08 -23.90 -14.27
CA ALA A 147 1.12 -24.70 -14.01
C ALA A 147 1.72 -25.35 -15.28
N SER A 148 0.90 -25.64 -16.28
CA SER A 148 1.36 -26.21 -17.56
C SER A 148 1.96 -25.14 -18.49
N GLY A 149 1.47 -23.90 -18.45
CA GLY A 149 2.04 -22.78 -19.21
C GLY A 149 3.46 -22.40 -18.78
N THR A 150 3.72 -22.38 -17.46
CA THR A 150 5.06 -22.03 -16.94
C THR A 150 6.11 -23.10 -17.18
N TYR A 151 5.73 -24.40 -17.19
CA TYR A 151 6.68 -25.49 -17.41
C TYR A 151 7.17 -25.59 -18.86
N VAL A 152 6.32 -25.31 -19.85
CA VAL A 152 6.70 -25.32 -21.27
C VAL A 152 7.57 -24.10 -21.62
N TYR A 153 7.28 -22.94 -21.03
CA TYR A 153 8.07 -21.72 -21.26
C TYR A 153 9.51 -21.85 -20.71
N SER A 154 9.67 -22.43 -19.51
CA SER A 154 11.00 -22.58 -18.90
C SER A 154 11.86 -23.68 -19.53
N THR A 155 11.27 -24.69 -20.17
CA THR A 155 12.01 -25.82 -20.74
C THR A 155 12.30 -25.70 -22.23
N TYR A 156 11.52 -24.92 -22.99
CA TYR A 156 11.69 -24.83 -24.45
C TYR A 156 12.11 -23.45 -24.97
N PHE A 157 11.92 -22.37 -24.20
CA PHE A 157 12.15 -21.00 -24.71
C PHE A 157 13.20 -20.20 -23.92
N ALA A 158 13.75 -20.73 -22.83
CA ALA A 158 14.82 -20.09 -22.05
C ALA A 158 16.25 -20.54 -22.44
N ASP A 159 16.41 -21.67 -23.15
CA ASP A 159 17.72 -22.24 -23.52
C ASP A 159 18.09 -21.96 -25.00
N SER A 160 18.02 -20.71 -25.43
CA SER A 160 18.52 -20.31 -26.76
C SER A 160 19.40 -19.07 -26.70
N ALA A 161 20.49 -19.17 -25.94
CA ALA A 161 21.67 -18.33 -26.08
C ALA A 161 22.87 -18.98 -25.35
N ASP A 162 23.55 -19.95 -25.97
CA ASP A 162 24.99 -19.77 -26.29
C ASP A 162 25.56 -20.94 -27.10
N THR A 163 26.38 -20.57 -28.07
CA THR A 163 27.06 -21.46 -29.02
C THR A 163 28.51 -21.70 -28.57
N THR A 164 28.90 -22.94 -28.27
CA THR A 164 30.07 -23.62 -28.88
C THR A 164 30.28 -25.04 -28.31
N PRO A 165 30.74 -26.02 -29.11
CA PRO A 165 30.66 -27.44 -28.78
C PRO A 165 31.98 -28.04 -28.30
N LYS A 166 31.91 -29.01 -27.37
CA LYS A 166 32.86 -30.13 -27.28
C LYS A 166 32.24 -31.29 -26.51
N ALA A 167 31.69 -32.24 -27.26
CA ALA A 167 31.23 -33.52 -26.77
C ALA A 167 32.44 -34.46 -26.55
N THR A 168 32.49 -35.13 -25.40
CA THR A 168 33.31 -36.32 -25.18
C THR A 168 32.56 -37.25 -24.21
N VAL A 169 32.05 -38.34 -24.78
CA VAL A 169 31.96 -39.71 -24.24
C VAL A 169 30.74 -40.11 -23.37
N GLU A 170 29.87 -40.86 -24.04
CA GLU A 170 29.30 -42.19 -23.75
C GLU A 170 28.49 -42.52 -22.47
N LYS A 171 27.21 -42.82 -22.78
CA LYS A 171 26.39 -44.00 -22.43
C LYS A 171 25.68 -44.10 -21.05
N PRO A 172 24.46 -44.70 -21.06
CA PRO A 172 23.41 -44.45 -20.08
C PRO A 172 23.26 -45.61 -19.09
N VAL A 173 22.95 -45.33 -17.83
CA VAL A 173 22.48 -46.37 -16.89
C VAL A 173 21.44 -45.78 -15.92
N THR A 174 20.19 -46.21 -16.18
CA THR A 174 19.15 -46.60 -15.21
C THR A 174 18.56 -45.55 -14.26
N VAL A 175 17.32 -45.17 -14.57
CA VAL A 175 16.37 -44.49 -13.70
C VAL A 175 15.94 -45.42 -12.55
N GLU A 176 16.37 -45.12 -11.32
CA GLU A 176 15.65 -45.55 -10.12
C GLU A 176 14.67 -44.45 -9.68
N LYS A 177 13.39 -44.84 -9.61
CA LYS A 177 12.29 -44.05 -9.05
C LYS A 177 12.58 -43.69 -7.59
N THR A 178 13.11 -42.51 -7.34
CA THR A 178 13.05 -41.88 -6.01
C THR A 178 11.80 -41.03 -5.93
N LYS A 179 10.92 -41.37 -4.97
CA LYS A 179 9.70 -40.63 -4.63
C LYS A 179 10.00 -39.13 -4.52
N GLU A 180 9.34 -38.32 -5.33
CA GLU A 180 9.22 -36.87 -5.12
C GLU A 180 8.75 -36.63 -3.67
N LYS A 181 9.66 -36.16 -2.82
CA LYS A 181 9.28 -35.33 -1.69
C LYS A 181 8.66 -34.08 -2.29
N LYS A 182 7.33 -33.91 -2.14
CA LYS A 182 6.71 -32.59 -2.19
C LYS A 182 7.59 -31.64 -1.38
N PRO A 183 8.06 -30.51 -1.94
CA PRO A 183 8.64 -29.46 -1.14
C PRO A 183 7.55 -29.05 -0.14
N LYS A 184 7.76 -29.42 1.11
CA LYS A 184 7.07 -28.79 2.22
C LYS A 184 7.54 -27.34 2.15
N ALA A 185 6.63 -26.42 1.80
CA ALA A 185 6.88 -24.99 1.93
C ALA A 185 7.39 -24.77 3.36
N THR A 186 8.69 -24.57 3.48
CA THR A 186 9.36 -24.40 4.76
C THR A 186 9.44 -22.90 4.94
N THR A 187 8.58 -22.42 5.84
CA THR A 187 8.71 -21.16 6.56
C THR A 187 10.18 -20.81 6.80
N ALA A 188 10.68 -19.75 6.15
CA ALA A 188 11.96 -19.13 6.44
C ALA A 188 11.70 -17.71 6.96
N ILE A 189 11.26 -17.62 8.23
CA ILE A 189 11.18 -16.36 9.00
C ILE A 189 12.22 -16.38 10.14
N GLU A 190 13.03 -17.45 10.27
CA GLU A 190 13.95 -17.62 11.41
C GLU A 190 15.28 -16.83 11.32
N ASP A 191 15.52 -16.18 10.17
CA ASP A 191 16.80 -15.55 9.81
C ASP A 191 16.82 -14.03 10.02
N VAL A 192 15.72 -13.42 10.46
CA VAL A 192 15.66 -11.97 10.74
C VAL A 192 15.59 -11.71 12.24
N LEU A 193 16.34 -10.71 12.67
CA LEU A 193 16.36 -10.19 14.04
C LEU A 193 15.89 -8.74 14.06
N TYR A 194 14.85 -8.46 14.84
CA TYR A 194 14.28 -7.12 15.00
C TYR A 194 14.71 -6.49 16.32
N VAL A 195 14.99 -5.18 16.31
CA VAL A 195 15.24 -4.40 17.53
C VAL A 195 13.94 -4.20 18.30
N LYS A 196 13.87 -4.60 19.57
CA LYS A 196 12.67 -4.46 20.41
C LYS A 196 12.75 -3.37 21.47
N THR A 197 13.94 -2.85 21.73
CA THR A 197 14.14 -1.65 22.56
C THR A 197 13.97 -0.40 21.71
N ARG A 198 13.82 0.77 22.34
CA ARG A 198 13.69 2.06 21.62
C ARG A 198 14.82 2.27 20.61
N SER A 199 16.04 1.94 21.00
CA SER A 199 17.21 1.86 20.15
C SER A 199 18.19 0.83 20.70
N SER A 200 19.15 0.41 19.87
CA SER A 200 20.23 -0.49 20.25
C SER A 200 21.50 -0.20 19.46
N ASN A 201 22.63 -0.11 20.15
CA ASN A 201 23.93 0.06 19.52
C ASN A 201 24.36 -1.20 18.77
N ILE A 202 24.96 -1.00 17.61
CA ILE A 202 25.62 -2.01 16.78
C ILE A 202 27.11 -1.71 16.74
N TYR A 203 27.92 -2.72 17.02
CA TYR A 203 29.36 -2.59 17.17
C TYR A 203 30.11 -3.34 16.07
N GLY A 204 31.34 -2.92 15.76
CA GLY A 204 32.17 -3.54 14.72
C GLY A 204 32.78 -4.88 15.12
N GLU A 205 32.79 -5.16 16.41
CA GLU A 205 33.39 -6.38 16.96
C GLU A 205 32.56 -6.92 18.13
N GLU A 206 32.71 -8.23 18.37
CA GLU A 206 32.00 -8.98 19.41
C GLU A 206 32.27 -8.45 20.83
N ALA A 207 33.42 -7.80 21.06
CA ALA A 207 33.76 -7.17 22.33
C ALA A 207 32.93 -5.90 22.63
N MET A 208 32.16 -5.40 21.66
CA MET A 208 31.28 -4.23 21.78
C MET A 208 31.98 -2.94 22.21
N THR A 209 33.17 -2.67 21.67
CA THR A 209 33.98 -1.49 22.04
C THR A 209 33.93 -0.35 21.00
N THR A 210 33.75 -0.68 19.73
CA THR A 210 33.70 0.27 18.61
C THR A 210 32.28 0.36 18.08
N LEU A 211 31.60 1.48 18.38
CA LEU A 211 30.26 1.76 17.87
C LEU A 211 30.32 2.02 16.36
N LEU A 212 29.49 1.32 15.59
CA LEU A 212 29.30 1.55 14.16
C LEU A 212 28.07 2.41 13.85
N TYR A 213 26.97 2.10 14.56
CA TYR A 213 25.64 2.60 14.25
C TYR A 213 24.71 2.35 15.46
N GLU A 214 23.68 3.18 15.62
CA GLU A 214 22.60 2.97 16.59
C GLU A 214 21.32 2.62 15.83
N ALA A 215 20.89 1.36 15.93
CA ALA A 215 19.66 0.90 15.30
C ALA A 215 18.43 1.38 16.05
N ASP A 216 17.38 1.71 15.31
CA ASP A 216 16.10 2.16 15.86
C ASP A 216 15.17 0.95 16.13
N PHE A 217 14.24 1.12 17.07
CA PHE A 217 13.16 0.16 17.34
C PHE A 217 12.48 -0.32 16.06
N GLY A 218 12.35 -1.64 15.89
CA GLY A 218 11.69 -2.26 14.75
C GLY A 218 12.55 -2.40 13.49
N ASP A 219 13.80 -1.90 13.49
CA ASP A 219 14.75 -2.22 12.44
C ASP A 219 15.06 -3.72 12.45
N GLY A 220 15.04 -4.34 11.27
CA GLY A 220 15.28 -5.76 11.08
C GLY A 220 16.59 -6.03 10.35
N TYR A 221 17.31 -7.07 10.77
CA TYR A 221 18.59 -7.45 10.19
C TYR A 221 18.68 -8.95 9.96
N ARG A 222 19.33 -9.36 8.88
CA ARG A 222 19.66 -10.77 8.64
C ARG A 222 20.69 -11.24 9.66
N ILE A 223 20.45 -12.41 10.25
CA ILE A 223 21.35 -13.04 11.20
C ILE A 223 22.47 -13.73 10.44
N VAL A 224 23.71 -13.31 10.69
CA VAL A 224 24.90 -14.00 10.17
C VAL A 224 25.29 -15.13 11.12
N LYS A 225 25.34 -14.85 12.42
CA LYS A 225 25.70 -15.83 13.44
C LYS A 225 25.05 -15.51 14.78
N ASN A 226 24.33 -16.49 15.33
CA ASN A 226 23.74 -16.39 16.65
C ASN A 226 24.70 -16.95 17.73
N ARG A 227 24.92 -16.20 18.80
CA ARG A 227 25.69 -16.61 19.98
C ARG A 227 24.99 -16.14 21.25
N ASP A 228 25.33 -16.74 22.38
CA ASP A 228 24.74 -16.36 23.66
C ASP A 228 25.13 -14.92 24.03
N GLY A 229 24.13 -14.05 24.14
CA GLY A 229 24.25 -12.66 24.60
C GLY A 229 24.55 -11.63 23.50
N VAL A 230 25.22 -12.02 22.41
CA VAL A 230 25.54 -11.15 21.27
C VAL A 230 25.24 -11.88 19.95
N THR A 231 24.58 -11.19 19.02
CA THR A 231 24.26 -11.72 17.69
C THR A 231 25.01 -10.91 16.64
N GLU A 232 25.63 -11.62 15.70
CA GLU A 232 26.24 -11.04 14.50
C GLU A 232 25.18 -10.91 13.40
N ILE A 233 25.07 -9.72 12.84
CA ILE A 233 24.03 -9.33 11.87
C ILE A 233 24.66 -8.67 10.63
N GLU A 234 23.96 -8.77 9.51
CA GLU A 234 24.34 -8.15 8.25
C GLU A 234 23.84 -6.70 8.18
N LEU A 235 24.74 -5.75 7.91
CA LEU A 235 24.42 -4.32 7.76
C LEU A 235 24.41 -3.91 6.28
N SER A 236 25.29 -4.48 5.48
CA SER A 236 25.34 -4.39 4.02
C SER A 236 26.09 -5.60 3.44
N ASP A 237 26.12 -5.74 2.12
CA ASP A 237 26.78 -6.85 1.40
C ASP A 237 28.22 -7.14 1.88
N ASN A 238 28.92 -6.12 2.38
CA ASN A 238 30.33 -6.22 2.80
C ASN A 238 30.56 -5.77 4.25
N LEU A 239 29.50 -5.59 5.05
CA LEU A 239 29.61 -5.11 6.43
C LEU A 239 28.70 -5.91 7.35
N THR A 240 29.28 -6.53 8.37
CA THR A 240 28.55 -7.11 9.49
C THR A 240 28.74 -6.27 10.75
N GLY A 241 27.88 -6.49 11.74
CA GLY A 241 27.96 -5.85 13.05
C GLY A 241 27.44 -6.75 14.15
N PHE A 242 27.67 -6.35 15.39
CA PHE A 242 27.32 -7.10 16.60
C PHE A 242 26.32 -6.32 17.44
N ILE A 243 25.20 -6.97 17.78
CA ILE A 243 24.11 -6.40 18.57
C ILE A 243 23.81 -7.26 19.80
N LYS A 244 23.36 -6.64 20.90
CA LYS A 244 22.95 -7.39 22.10
C LYS A 244 21.70 -8.21 21.82
N THR A 245 21.76 -9.51 22.06
CA THR A 245 20.60 -10.40 21.86
C THR A 245 19.44 -10.05 22.81
N SER A 246 19.73 -9.46 23.98
CA SER A 246 18.71 -9.00 24.92
C SER A 246 17.80 -7.90 24.36
N ASP A 247 18.32 -7.11 23.42
CA ASP A 247 17.70 -5.89 22.90
C ASP A 247 16.87 -6.18 21.64
N THR A 248 16.79 -7.46 21.26
CA THR A 248 16.20 -7.92 20.01
C THR A 248 15.16 -9.03 20.19
N THR A 249 14.43 -9.32 19.11
CA THR A 249 13.45 -10.42 19.00
C THR A 249 13.48 -11.00 17.60
N LYS A 250 13.22 -12.31 17.47
CA LYS A 250 12.96 -12.97 16.18
C LYS A 250 11.48 -13.03 15.81
N ARG A 251 10.62 -12.53 16.70
CA ARG A 251 9.16 -12.68 16.60
C ARG A 251 8.52 -11.31 16.52
N LEU A 252 7.76 -11.12 15.45
CA LEU A 252 6.73 -10.10 15.31
C LEU A 252 5.37 -10.78 15.54
N GLU A 253 4.46 -10.08 16.20
CA GLU A 253 3.08 -10.54 16.35
C GLU A 253 2.28 -10.25 15.08
N GLY A 254 1.23 -11.03 14.82
CA GLY A 254 0.38 -10.83 13.65
C GLY A 254 1.08 -11.09 12.30
N GLU A 255 0.31 -10.94 11.23
CA GLU A 255 0.80 -11.08 9.85
C GLU A 255 1.06 -9.70 9.23
N PRO A 256 2.05 -9.57 8.33
CA PRO A 256 2.27 -8.34 7.59
C PRO A 256 1.03 -7.94 6.77
N LEU A 257 0.83 -6.64 6.63
CA LEU A 257 -0.23 -6.07 5.80
C LEU A 257 0.12 -6.11 4.31
N ALA A 258 -0.89 -5.86 3.47
CA ALA A 258 -0.63 -5.48 2.08
C ALA A 258 0.07 -4.11 2.04
N ASP A 259 1.06 -3.95 1.16
CA ASP A 259 1.82 -2.70 1.04
C ASP A 259 0.91 -1.50 0.75
N GLU A 260 -0.09 -1.69 -0.11
CA GLU A 260 -1.08 -0.66 -0.44
C GLU A 260 -1.83 -0.15 0.80
N THR A 261 -2.17 -1.02 1.74
CA THR A 261 -2.87 -0.64 2.98
C THR A 261 -1.99 0.23 3.87
N LEU A 262 -0.73 -0.15 4.07
CA LEU A 262 0.23 0.62 4.87
C LEU A 262 0.55 1.97 4.21
N LEU A 263 0.77 1.98 2.90
CA LEU A 263 1.11 3.19 2.14
C LEU A 263 -0.07 4.17 2.05
N THR A 264 -1.30 3.67 1.89
CA THR A 264 -2.51 4.50 1.92
C THR A 264 -2.65 5.16 3.29
N TRP A 265 -2.49 4.40 4.37
CA TRP A 265 -2.53 4.97 5.72
C TRP A 265 -1.48 6.05 5.92
N ALA A 266 -0.24 5.82 5.46
CA ALA A 266 0.83 6.81 5.56
C ALA A 266 0.47 8.09 4.78
N ASN A 267 -0.10 7.95 3.59
CA ASN A 267 -0.51 9.09 2.78
C ASN A 267 -1.68 9.89 3.38
N ASP A 268 -2.62 9.21 4.04
CA ASP A 268 -3.82 9.84 4.61
C ASP A 268 -3.56 10.52 5.96
N ASN A 269 -2.53 10.08 6.69
CA ASN A 269 -2.27 10.50 8.08
C ASN A 269 -0.99 11.31 8.27
N LEU A 270 -0.09 11.34 7.28
CA LEU A 270 1.16 12.09 7.33
C LEU A 270 1.15 13.21 6.30
N ASP A 271 1.96 14.23 6.55
CA ASP A 271 2.13 15.33 5.60
C ASP A 271 2.93 14.85 4.39
N THR A 272 2.23 14.55 3.29
CA THR A 272 2.83 14.15 2.01
C THR A 272 2.81 15.27 0.97
N SER A 273 2.60 16.53 1.37
CA SER A 273 2.48 17.65 0.41
C SER A 273 3.74 17.90 -0.43
N PHE A 274 4.90 17.42 0.04
CA PHE A 274 6.17 17.49 -0.68
C PHE A 274 6.34 16.35 -1.71
N VAL A 275 5.44 15.38 -1.77
CA VAL A 275 5.57 14.23 -2.66
C VAL A 275 4.99 14.57 -4.03
N THR A 276 5.82 14.58 -5.07
CA THR A 276 5.40 14.91 -6.46
C THR A 276 4.83 13.71 -7.23
N GLY A 277 4.67 12.56 -6.55
CA GLY A 277 4.20 11.29 -7.09
C GLY A 277 3.63 10.42 -5.97
N THR A 278 4.11 9.19 -5.82
CA THR A 278 3.81 8.33 -4.67
C THR A 278 4.96 8.30 -3.66
N LEU A 279 4.66 8.00 -2.40
CA LEU A 279 5.70 7.86 -1.35
C LEU A 279 6.80 6.88 -1.74
N ILE A 280 6.44 5.79 -2.43
CA ILE A 280 7.38 4.76 -2.85
C ILE A 280 8.28 5.22 -3.99
N ASP A 281 7.89 6.26 -4.76
CA ASP A 281 8.74 6.78 -5.83
C ASP A 281 9.99 7.47 -5.26
N LEU A 282 9.95 7.88 -3.98
CA LEU A 282 11.06 8.51 -3.27
C LEU A 282 12.06 7.49 -2.73
N ILE A 283 11.60 6.28 -2.40
CA ILE A 283 12.45 5.19 -1.98
C ILE A 283 13.35 4.76 -3.16
N GLY A 284 14.64 4.55 -2.90
CA GLY A 284 15.63 4.24 -3.93
C GLY A 284 16.09 5.43 -4.78
N LYS A 285 15.56 6.65 -4.56
CA LYS A 285 16.13 7.86 -5.19
C LYS A 285 17.51 8.16 -4.63
N SER A 286 18.39 8.70 -5.47
CA SER A 286 19.68 9.20 -5.04
C SER A 286 19.58 10.57 -4.39
N GLY A 287 20.62 10.98 -3.68
CA GLY A 287 20.73 12.35 -3.19
C GLY A 287 20.69 13.40 -4.33
N GLU A 288 21.20 13.07 -5.52
CA GLU A 288 21.15 13.96 -6.69
C GLU A 288 19.72 14.12 -7.21
N GLU A 289 18.96 13.02 -7.24
CA GLU A 289 17.53 13.04 -7.60
C GLU A 289 16.71 13.82 -6.58
N LEU A 290 16.97 13.65 -5.28
CA LEU A 290 16.33 14.44 -4.22
C LEU A 290 16.64 15.94 -4.36
N ASN A 291 17.91 16.30 -4.60
CA ASN A 291 18.30 17.70 -4.80
C ASN A 291 17.65 18.31 -6.04
N SER A 292 17.42 17.52 -7.08
CA SER A 292 16.72 17.97 -8.29
C SER A 292 15.23 18.24 -8.04
N LEU A 293 14.61 17.48 -7.14
CA LEU A 293 13.20 17.60 -6.79
C LEU A 293 12.93 18.70 -5.75
N TYR A 294 13.80 18.81 -4.75
CA TYR A 294 13.55 19.60 -3.53
C TYR A 294 14.57 20.73 -3.30
N GLY A 295 15.64 20.77 -4.10
CA GLY A 295 16.80 21.58 -3.78
C GLY A 295 17.67 20.96 -2.68
N PRO A 296 18.73 21.66 -2.25
CA PRO A 296 19.63 21.16 -1.22
C PRO A 296 18.89 21.00 0.13
N PRO A 297 19.23 19.97 0.92
CA PRO A 297 18.67 19.81 2.26
C PRO A 297 19.07 20.98 3.18
N ASP A 298 18.19 21.33 4.11
CA ASP A 298 18.47 22.34 5.15
C ASP A 298 19.69 21.95 6.00
N ARG A 299 19.87 20.63 6.18
CA ARG A 299 20.94 20.04 6.98
C ARG A 299 21.16 18.59 6.57
N THR A 300 22.42 18.16 6.60
CA THR A 300 22.81 16.76 6.44
C THR A 300 23.52 16.23 7.68
N TYR A 301 23.41 14.93 7.94
CA TYR A 301 24.28 14.19 8.86
C TYR A 301 24.80 12.90 8.21
N PRO A 302 26.00 12.41 8.60
CA PRO A 302 26.95 13.07 9.48
C PRO A 302 27.59 14.32 8.84
N VAL A 303 27.80 15.38 9.63
CA VAL A 303 28.55 16.58 9.17
C VAL A 303 30.03 16.33 9.35
N ASN A 304 30.80 16.17 8.27
CA ASN A 304 32.26 15.99 8.31
C ASN A 304 32.72 14.90 9.31
N GLY A 305 32.00 13.77 9.39
CA GLY A 305 32.32 12.67 10.30
C GLY A 305 32.06 12.92 11.79
N ARG A 306 31.35 14.00 12.17
CA ARG A 306 31.04 14.31 13.60
C ARG A 306 29.86 13.55 14.20
N TYR A 307 29.25 12.63 13.45
CA TYR A 307 28.22 11.73 13.96
C TYR A 307 28.66 10.30 13.57
N PRO A 308 28.86 9.38 14.53
CA PRO A 308 29.35 8.04 14.25
C PRO A 308 28.23 7.14 13.71
N ASP A 309 27.56 7.61 12.66
CA ASP A 309 26.76 6.75 11.80
C ASP A 309 27.54 6.54 10.50
N ASN A 310 28.15 5.37 10.40
CA ASN A 310 28.96 5.00 9.24
C ASN A 310 28.13 4.32 8.15
N LEU A 311 26.83 4.10 8.37
CA LEU A 311 25.95 3.35 7.48
C LEU A 311 25.00 4.28 6.72
N HIS A 312 24.49 5.32 7.40
CA HIS A 312 23.45 6.18 6.85
C HIS A 312 23.87 7.64 6.74
N GLN A 313 23.30 8.29 5.73
CA GLN A 313 23.24 9.74 5.64
C GLN A 313 21.80 10.20 5.90
N TYR A 314 21.64 11.35 6.56
CA TYR A 314 20.35 11.91 6.91
C TYR A 314 20.21 13.28 6.28
N TRP A 315 19.17 13.48 5.48
CA TRP A 315 18.96 14.71 4.71
C TRP A 315 17.66 15.36 5.13
N PHE A 316 17.74 16.50 5.82
CA PHE A 316 16.62 17.16 6.48
C PHE A 316 15.98 18.24 5.61
N TYR A 317 14.65 18.25 5.58
CA TYR A 317 13.79 19.19 4.85
C TYR A 317 12.62 19.60 5.74
N GLY A 318 12.80 20.68 6.50
CA GLY A 318 11.80 21.17 7.46
C GLY A 318 11.36 20.10 8.48
N ASN A 319 10.11 19.64 8.34
CA ASN A 319 9.50 18.67 9.26
C ASN A 319 9.71 17.20 8.88
N HIS A 320 10.35 16.90 7.76
CA HIS A 320 10.72 15.54 7.37
C HIS A 320 12.21 15.41 7.05
N PHE A 321 12.70 14.18 6.98
CA PHE A 321 14.04 13.90 6.47
C PHE A 321 14.08 12.53 5.79
N PHE A 322 15.04 12.38 4.88
CA PHE A 322 15.35 11.11 4.23
C PHE A 322 16.54 10.46 4.89
N ILE A 323 16.48 9.14 5.04
CA ILE A 323 17.63 8.31 5.40
C ILE A 323 18.13 7.66 4.11
N LEU A 324 19.41 7.87 3.83
CA LEU A 324 20.07 7.32 2.66
C LEU A 324 21.10 6.29 3.11
N LYS A 325 21.08 5.11 2.50
CA LYS A 325 22.14 4.11 2.56
C LYS A 325 22.76 4.00 1.18
N ASP A 326 24.08 3.99 1.07
CA ASP A 326 24.77 3.92 -0.24
C ASP A 326 24.27 4.97 -1.26
N ASN A 327 24.00 6.19 -0.77
CA ASN A 327 23.43 7.31 -1.54
C ASN A 327 22.04 7.01 -2.13
N LYS A 328 21.25 6.12 -1.50
CA LYS A 328 19.90 5.75 -1.92
C LYS A 328 18.94 5.84 -0.75
N VAL A 329 17.79 6.47 -0.95
CA VAL A 329 16.76 6.62 0.09
C VAL A 329 16.24 5.23 0.51
N THR A 330 16.38 4.92 1.80
CA THR A 330 15.84 3.68 2.40
C THR A 330 14.71 3.96 3.39
N ALA A 331 14.58 5.20 3.87
CA ALA A 331 13.49 5.61 4.73
C ALA A 331 13.15 7.10 4.62
N ILE A 332 11.93 7.42 5.04
CA ILE A 332 11.39 8.78 5.18
C ILE A 332 10.88 8.91 6.61
N ASP A 333 11.31 9.97 7.30
CA ASP A 333 10.91 10.26 8.67
C ASP A 333 10.17 11.59 8.74
N TRP A 334 8.99 11.58 9.35
CA TRP A 334 8.25 12.78 9.75
C TRP A 334 8.50 13.05 11.22
N THR A 335 8.99 14.24 11.56
CA THR A 335 9.57 14.52 12.88
C THR A 335 8.61 15.11 13.90
N ASN A 336 7.49 15.68 13.45
CA ASN A 336 6.57 16.49 14.26
C ASN A 336 5.11 16.07 14.03
N THR A 337 4.80 14.78 14.18
CA THR A 337 3.43 14.26 14.06
C THR A 337 2.76 14.17 15.43
N THR A 338 1.43 13.98 15.46
CA THR A 338 0.65 13.72 16.67
C THR A 338 0.20 12.27 16.80
N ILE A 339 0.72 11.38 15.96
CA ILE A 339 0.29 9.99 15.86
C ILE A 339 0.67 9.22 17.14
N THR A 340 -0.34 8.64 17.79
CA THR A 340 -0.21 7.76 18.95
C THR A 340 -0.12 6.28 18.55
N ASN A 341 0.26 5.41 19.49
CA ASN A 341 0.20 3.96 19.28
C ASN A 341 -1.24 3.51 19.00
N GLU A 342 -2.25 4.12 19.63
CA GLU A 342 -3.67 3.81 19.37
C GLU A 342 -4.10 4.16 17.95
N GLN A 343 -3.66 5.31 17.44
CA GLN A 343 -3.92 5.72 16.07
C GLN A 343 -3.17 4.84 15.06
N LEU A 344 -1.92 4.45 15.36
CA LEU A 344 -1.22 3.48 14.52
C LEU A 344 -1.90 2.11 14.58
N ALA A 345 -2.40 1.69 15.74
CA ALA A 345 -3.10 0.43 15.93
C ALA A 345 -4.47 0.37 15.21
N SER A 346 -5.02 1.51 14.78
CA SER A 346 -6.23 1.54 13.96
C SER A 346 -5.98 1.02 12.54
N LEU A 347 -4.73 1.02 12.07
CA LEU A 347 -4.32 0.39 10.82
C LEU A 347 -4.35 -1.14 10.96
N ALA A 348 -3.70 -1.65 12.00
CA ALA A 348 -3.63 -3.06 12.37
C ALA A 348 -3.06 -3.22 13.79
N PRO A 349 -3.27 -4.35 14.48
CA PRO A 349 -2.59 -4.64 15.73
C PRO A 349 -1.07 -4.43 15.60
N LEU A 350 -0.48 -3.74 16.57
CA LEU A 350 0.95 -3.48 16.57
C LEU A 350 1.71 -4.80 16.70
N GLN A 351 2.62 -5.05 15.77
CA GLN A 351 3.36 -6.31 15.68
C GLN A 351 4.57 -6.34 16.63
N LEU A 352 4.98 -5.15 17.05
CA LEU A 352 5.92 -4.92 18.13
C LEU A 352 5.56 -3.57 18.76
N GLU A 353 5.59 -3.48 20.08
CA GLU A 353 5.33 -2.22 20.78
C GLU A 353 6.12 -2.08 22.08
N THR A 354 6.31 -0.84 22.48
CA THR A 354 6.66 -0.44 23.84
C THR A 354 5.74 0.71 24.24
N GLU A 355 5.84 1.21 25.48
CA GLU A 355 5.11 2.40 25.91
C GLU A 355 5.36 3.63 25.00
N SER A 356 6.50 3.68 24.33
CA SER A 356 6.93 4.84 23.53
C SER A 356 7.10 4.54 22.04
N THR A 357 6.90 3.29 21.60
CA THR A 357 7.13 2.90 20.21
C THR A 357 6.08 1.92 19.70
N GLY A 358 5.86 1.89 18.39
CA GLY A 358 4.93 0.96 17.75
C GLY A 358 5.40 0.61 16.34
N LEU A 359 5.19 -0.64 15.93
CA LEU A 359 5.58 -1.17 14.64
C LEU A 359 4.39 -1.83 13.93
N VAL A 360 4.20 -1.46 12.67
CA VAL A 360 3.38 -2.18 11.71
C VAL A 360 4.23 -2.43 10.47
N THR A 361 4.10 -3.61 9.88
CA THR A 361 4.86 -4.08 8.72
C THR A 361 3.91 -4.49 7.61
N SER A 362 4.40 -4.36 6.39
CA SER A 362 3.81 -4.95 5.18
C SER A 362 4.79 -5.94 4.56
N ASN A 363 4.58 -6.38 3.32
CA ASN A 363 5.53 -7.28 2.67
C ASN A 363 6.85 -6.60 2.31
N SER A 364 6.82 -5.29 2.03
CA SER A 364 7.99 -4.54 1.57
C SER A 364 8.35 -3.33 2.42
N TYR A 365 7.49 -2.90 3.35
CA TYR A 365 7.71 -1.68 4.12
C TYR A 365 7.41 -1.87 5.60
N ARG A 366 8.01 -1.03 6.43
CA ARG A 366 7.65 -0.91 7.85
C ARG A 366 7.31 0.52 8.19
N LEU A 367 6.34 0.67 9.08
CA LEU A 367 5.92 1.92 9.66
C LEU A 367 6.23 1.87 11.16
N GLN A 368 7.18 2.70 11.57
CA GLN A 368 7.67 2.78 12.94
C GLN A 368 7.23 4.10 13.56
N ARG A 369 6.68 4.06 14.77
CA ARG A 369 6.37 5.24 15.56
C ARG A 369 7.29 5.35 16.75
N PHE A 370 7.76 6.57 17.02
CA PHE A 370 8.62 6.91 18.15
C PHE A 370 8.04 8.13 18.88
N ALA A 371 7.57 7.96 20.12
CA ALA A 371 7.25 9.08 20.97
C ALA A 371 8.50 9.95 21.18
N LYS A 372 8.35 11.27 21.17
CA LYS A 372 9.37 12.20 21.65
C LYS A 372 8.98 12.69 23.04
N ASP A 373 8.05 13.64 23.09
CA ASP A 373 7.57 14.28 24.31
C ASP A 373 6.05 14.44 24.24
N GLY A 374 5.34 13.95 25.26
CA GLY A 374 3.88 14.08 25.38
C GLY A 374 3.14 13.60 24.13
N THR A 375 2.58 14.54 23.37
CA THR A 375 1.74 14.29 22.18
C THR A 375 2.51 14.25 20.87
N ILE A 376 3.83 14.51 20.86
CA ILE A 376 4.63 14.57 19.62
C ILE A 376 5.32 13.22 19.36
N SER A 377 5.29 12.78 18.10
CA SER A 377 5.99 11.58 17.66
C SER A 377 6.69 11.76 16.32
N ARG A 378 7.77 10.99 16.15
CA ARG A 378 8.40 10.71 14.86
C ARG A 378 7.73 9.48 14.24
N ILE A 379 7.38 9.55 12.97
CA ILE A 379 6.93 8.40 12.18
C ILE A 379 7.97 8.13 11.11
N ARG A 380 8.38 6.88 10.94
CA ARG A 380 9.29 6.45 9.88
C ARG A 380 8.57 5.46 8.98
N LEU A 381 8.60 5.71 7.68
CA LEU A 381 8.33 4.71 6.64
C LEU A 381 9.68 4.25 6.08
N ALA A 382 9.98 2.95 6.17
CA ALA A 382 11.23 2.38 5.68
C ALA A 382 11.00 1.11 4.87
N GLU A 383 11.90 0.80 3.94
CA GLU A 383 11.92 -0.52 3.29
C GLU A 383 12.22 -1.62 4.29
N GLN A 384 11.56 -2.77 4.11
CA GLN A 384 12.01 -4.05 4.64
C GLN A 384 12.95 -4.70 3.65
N SER A 385 14.23 -4.35 3.75
CA SER A 385 15.30 -5.04 3.05
C SER A 385 15.79 -6.17 3.93
N PHE A 386 15.73 -7.43 3.47
CA PHE A 386 16.29 -8.58 4.18
C PHE A 386 17.36 -9.31 3.41
#